data_AF-A0A1E2V764-F1
#
_entry.id   AF-A0A1E2V764-F1
#
_cell.length_a   1.000
_cell.length_b   1.000
_cell.length_c   1.000
_cell.angle_alpha   90.00
_cell.angle_beta   90.00
_cell.angle_gamma   90.00
#
_symmetry.space_group_name_H-M   'P 1'
#
loop_
_entity.id
_entity.type
_entity.pdbx_description
1 polymer ?
#
loop_
_entity_poly.entity_id
_entity_poly.type
_entity_poly.pdbx_seq_one_letter_code
_entity_poly.pdbx_strand_id
1 'polypeptide(L)'
;MSITALLMLSPIFILLFPLPALLAYKKKHPYKEKIALTNVLGFWLFGIGWIVALAWCFIGAKGKGREDKTVSVAAEIERMYKLKKKGILTDEEFEAHKRSLLGDA
;
A
#
# COMPACT_ATOMS: atom_id res chain seq x y z
N MET A 1 37.08 1.34 22.15
CA MET A 1 36.46 2.36 21.28
C MET A 1 36.34 3.63 22.10
N SER A 2 37.04 4.71 21.74
CA SER A 2 37.08 5.95 22.55
C SER A 2 35.73 6.66 22.53
N ILE A 3 35.31 7.27 23.63
CA ILE A 3 34.01 7.99 23.77
C ILE A 3 33.83 9.04 22.67
N THR A 4 34.92 9.62 22.19
CA THR A 4 34.97 10.57 21.06
C THR A 4 34.46 9.98 19.75
N ALA A 5 34.76 8.70 19.46
CA ALA A 5 34.27 8.02 18.28
C ALA A 5 32.76 7.79 18.33
N LEU A 6 32.21 7.52 19.53
CA LEU A 6 30.77 7.37 19.73
C LEU A 6 30.02 8.69 19.52
N LEU A 7 30.58 9.80 20.01
CA LEU A 7 30.03 11.14 19.79
C LEU A 7 30.05 11.55 18.31
N MET A 8 31.09 11.17 17.57
CA MET A 8 31.20 11.43 16.13
C MET A 8 30.19 10.61 15.30
N LEU A 9 29.89 9.36 15.69
CA LEU A 9 28.91 8.52 14.98
C LEU A 9 27.45 8.78 15.38
N SER A 10 27.19 9.28 16.58
CA SER A 10 25.85 9.59 17.10
C SER A 10 24.93 10.30 16.09
N PRO A 11 25.32 11.43 15.46
CA PRO A 11 24.44 12.15 14.54
C PRO A 11 24.06 11.32 13.30
N ILE A 12 24.95 10.44 12.84
CA ILE A 12 24.70 9.56 11.69
C ILE A 12 23.58 8.57 12.05
N PHE A 13 23.64 7.96 13.24
CA PHE A 13 22.60 7.04 13.69
C PHE A 13 21.25 7.72 13.87
N ILE A 14 21.22 8.95 14.41
CA ILE A 14 19.97 9.72 14.57
C ILE A 14 19.31 9.97 13.21
N LEU A 15 20.09 10.25 12.17
CA LEU A 15 19.58 10.51 10.82
C LEU A 15 19.17 9.22 10.09
N LEU A 16 19.93 8.13 10.27
CA LEU A 16 19.66 6.84 9.62
C LEU A 16 18.51 6.07 10.28
N PHE A 17 18.35 6.19 11.58
CA PHE A 17 17.38 5.41 12.36
C PHE A 17 15.94 5.51 11.84
N PRO A 18 15.37 6.70 11.54
CA PRO A 18 14.00 6.80 11.06
C PRO A 18 13.84 6.49 9.57
N LEU A 19 14.93 6.24 8.83
CA LEU A 19 14.94 6.18 7.37
C LEU A 19 13.98 5.13 6.78
N PRO A 20 13.90 3.88 7.28
CA PRO A 20 12.99 2.86 6.74
C PRO A 20 11.53 3.23 6.97
N ALA A 21 11.20 3.70 8.18
CA ALA A 21 9.87 4.17 8.51
C ALA A 21 9.47 5.35 7.61
N LEU A 22 10.34 6.36 7.48
CA LEU A 22 10.10 7.54 6.66
C LEU A 22 9.90 7.17 5.18
N LEU A 23 10.69 6.25 4.64
CA LEU A 23 10.51 5.73 3.27
C LEU A 23 9.13 5.07 3.09
N ALA A 24 8.70 4.25 4.05
CA ALA A 24 7.40 3.58 3.99
C ALA A 24 6.23 4.56 4.04
N TYR A 25 6.31 5.60 4.88
CA TYR A 25 5.30 6.67 4.94
C TYR A 25 5.26 7.49 3.64
N LYS A 26 6.42 7.91 3.11
CA LYS A 26 6.50 8.67 1.85
C LYS A 26 5.98 7.87 0.65
N LYS A 27 6.22 6.56 0.61
CA LYS A 27 5.72 5.67 -0.45
C LYS A 27 4.25 5.25 -0.28
N LYS A 28 3.55 5.71 0.77
CA LYS A 28 2.20 5.22 1.15
C LYS A 28 2.13 3.69 1.13
N HIS A 29 3.18 3.05 1.64
CA HIS A 29 3.31 1.59 1.58
C HIS A 29 2.13 0.91 2.30
N PRO A 30 1.52 -0.15 1.73
CA PRO A 30 0.36 -0.80 2.34
C PRO A 30 0.65 -1.32 3.75
N TYR A 31 1.90 -1.65 4.04
CA TYR A 31 2.35 -2.16 5.33
C TYR A 31 3.19 -1.14 6.13
N LYS A 32 2.97 0.17 5.92
CA LYS A 32 3.74 1.25 6.59
C LYS A 32 3.83 1.10 8.11
N GLU A 33 2.74 0.68 8.76
CA GLU A 33 2.69 0.49 10.21
C GLU A 33 3.54 -0.69 10.66
N LYS A 34 3.52 -1.80 9.90
CA LYS A 34 4.35 -2.98 10.16
C LYS A 34 5.83 -2.64 9.99
N ILE A 35 6.18 -1.90 8.93
CA ILE A 35 7.56 -1.47 8.68
C ILE A 35 8.04 -0.52 9.79
N ALA A 36 7.20 0.41 10.26
CA ALA A 36 7.54 1.30 11.36
C ALA A 36 7.77 0.54 12.68
N LEU A 37 6.95 -0.47 12.97
CA LEU A 37 7.11 -1.32 14.15
C LEU A 37 8.42 -2.13 14.08
N THR A 38 8.70 -2.74 12.92
CA THR A 38 9.95 -3.46 12.66
C THR A 38 11.17 -2.54 12.75
N ASN A 39 11.04 -1.26 12.37
CA ASN A 39 12.11 -0.28 12.54
C ASN A 39 12.50 -0.06 14.01
N VAL A 40 11.51 0.07 14.89
CA VAL A 40 11.73 0.29 16.34
C VAL A 40 12.21 -0.99 17.02
N LEU A 41 11.56 -2.13 16.77
CA LEU A 41 11.94 -3.42 17.35
C LEU A 41 13.27 -3.95 16.80
N GLY A 42 13.54 -3.67 15.53
CA GLY A 42 14.75 -4.09 14.83
C GLY A 42 16.01 -3.44 15.37
N PHE A 43 15.89 -2.22 15.87
CA PHE A 43 16.98 -1.54 16.55
C PHE A 43 17.32 -2.20 17.90
N TRP A 44 16.31 -2.67 18.64
CA TRP A 44 16.50 -3.44 19.87
C TRP A 44 17.22 -4.78 19.61
N LEU A 45 16.99 -5.39 18.43
CA LEU A 45 17.65 -6.62 17.96
C LEU A 45 18.99 -6.33 17.23
N PHE A 46 19.86 -5.52 17.85
CA PHE A 46 21.18 -5.17 17.29
C PHE A 46 21.14 -4.54 15.87
N GLY A 47 20.02 -3.94 15.48
CA GLY A 47 19.88 -3.28 14.18
C GLY A 47 19.52 -4.19 13.00
N ILE A 48 19.39 -5.51 13.20
CA ILE A 48 19.07 -6.44 12.10
C ILE A 48 17.68 -6.14 11.52
N GLY A 49 16.70 -5.87 12.37
CA GLY A 49 15.36 -5.55 11.90
C GLY A 49 15.28 -4.21 11.15
N TRP A 50 16.25 -3.30 11.33
CA TRP A 50 16.33 -2.08 10.54
C TRP A 50 16.64 -2.40 9.06
N ILE A 51 17.57 -3.33 8.80
CA ILE A 51 17.90 -3.79 7.45
C ILE A 51 16.71 -4.53 6.81
N VAL A 52 16.03 -5.38 7.59
CA VAL A 52 14.81 -6.07 7.13
C VAL A 52 13.71 -5.07 6.78
N ALA A 53 13.50 -4.05 7.61
CA ALA A 53 12.53 -2.99 7.35
C ALA A 53 12.85 -2.22 6.06
N LEU A 54 14.13 -1.92 5.80
CA LEU A 54 14.55 -1.31 4.53
C LEU A 54 14.25 -2.20 3.34
N ALA A 55 14.60 -3.49 3.39
CA ALA A 55 14.31 -4.42 2.31
C ALA A 55 12.80 -4.48 2.05
N TRP A 56 11.99 -4.47 3.11
CA TRP A 56 10.52 -4.47 3.02
C TRP A 56 9.97 -3.20 2.35
N CYS A 57 10.63 -2.04 2.45
CA CYS A 57 10.21 -0.84 1.70
C CYS A 57 10.21 -1.02 0.17
N PHE A 58 10.90 -2.03 -0.34
CA PHE A 58 10.91 -2.39 -1.76
C PHE A 58 9.98 -3.57 -2.09
N ILE A 59 9.51 -4.31 -1.08
CA ILE A 59 8.67 -5.51 -1.22
C ILE A 59 7.22 -5.18 -0.84
N GLY A 60 6.30 -5.37 -1.79
CA GLY A 60 4.87 -5.08 -1.55
C GLY A 60 4.48 -3.63 -1.84
N ALA A 61 5.35 -2.85 -2.48
CA ALA A 61 5.01 -1.57 -3.12
C ALA A 61 4.09 -1.72 -4.35
N LYS A 62 3.58 -2.94 -4.63
CA LYS A 62 2.29 -3.09 -5.29
C LYS A 62 1.29 -2.41 -4.38
N GLY A 63 1.10 -1.11 -4.62
CA GLY A 63 0.10 -0.34 -3.92
C GLY A 63 -1.15 -1.20 -3.86
N LYS A 64 -1.90 -1.08 -2.77
CA LYS A 64 -3.34 -1.03 -2.97
C LYS A 64 -3.49 -0.08 -4.14
N GLY A 65 -3.75 -0.64 -5.32
CA GLY A 65 -3.97 0.15 -6.49
C GLY A 65 -4.94 1.22 -6.00
N ARG A 66 -4.75 2.44 -6.47
CA ARG A 66 -5.93 3.20 -6.81
C ARG A 66 -6.88 2.17 -7.42
N GLU A 67 -7.88 1.74 -6.65
CA GLU A 67 -8.90 0.85 -7.14
C GLU A 67 -9.52 1.73 -8.19
N ASP A 68 -9.05 1.51 -9.42
CA ASP A 68 -9.35 2.38 -10.51
C ASP A 68 -10.84 2.18 -10.65
N LYS A 69 -11.62 3.19 -10.23
CA LYS A 69 -13.07 3.10 -10.21
C LYS A 69 -13.55 2.60 -11.57
N THR A 70 -12.83 2.91 -12.64
CA THR A 70 -13.08 2.41 -14.00
C THR A 70 -12.94 0.89 -14.14
N VAL A 71 -11.94 0.25 -13.53
CA VAL A 71 -11.76 -1.22 -13.53
C VAL A 71 -12.83 -1.90 -12.69
N SER A 72 -13.21 -1.31 -11.55
CA SER A 72 -14.31 -1.80 -10.72
C SER A 72 -15.65 -1.70 -11.46
N VAL A 73 -15.94 -0.56 -12.08
CA VAL A 73 -17.16 -0.34 -12.88
C VAL A 73 -17.22 -1.28 -14.09
N ALA A 74 -16.12 -1.45 -14.84
CA ALA A 74 -16.08 -2.36 -15.98
C ALA A 74 -16.28 -3.83 -15.57
N ALA A 75 -15.66 -4.26 -14.46
CA ALA A 75 -15.84 -5.61 -13.92
C ALA A 75 -17.29 -5.85 -13.43
N GLU A 76 -17.93 -4.82 -12.86
CA GLU A 76 -19.32 -4.90 -12.42
C GLU A 76 -20.27 -4.99 -13.62
N ILE A 77 -20.05 -4.20 -14.67
CA ILE A 77 -20.82 -4.26 -15.93
C ILE A 77 -20.70 -5.67 -16.57
N GLU A 78 -19.52 -6.29 -16.53
CA GLU A 78 -19.33 -7.65 -17.05
C GLU A 78 -20.13 -8.70 -16.25
N ARG A 79 -20.21 -8.56 -14.92
CA ARG A 79 -21.03 -9.43 -14.07
C ARG A 79 -22.51 -9.27 -14.38
N MET A 80 -22.97 -8.03 -14.52
CA MET A 80 -24.36 -7.75 -14.88
C MET A 80 -24.72 -8.31 -16.26
N TYR A 81 -23.80 -8.24 -17.24
CA TYR A 81 -24.01 -8.84 -18.56
C TYR A 81 -24.12 -10.37 -18.49
N LYS A 82 -23.33 -11.02 -17.63
CA LYS A 82 -23.44 -12.47 -17.39
C LYS A 82 -24.77 -12.84 -16.73
N LEU A 83 -25.30 -12.02 -15.83
CA LEU A 83 -26.60 -12.23 -15.18
C LEU A 83 -27.76 -12.03 -16.17
N LYS A 84 -27.68 -11.02 -17.04
CA LYS A 84 -28.57 -10.82 -18.18
C LYS A 84 -28.59 -12.03 -19.11
N LYS A 85 -27.40 -12.54 -19.49
CA LYS A 85 -27.29 -13.71 -20.39
C LYS A 85 -27.85 -15.00 -19.77
N LYS A 86 -27.91 -15.07 -18.43
CA LYS A 86 -28.57 -16.16 -17.68
C LYS A 86 -30.09 -15.98 -17.56
N GLY A 87 -30.66 -14.89 -18.09
CA GLY A 87 -32.10 -14.61 -18.06
C GLY A 87 -32.61 -14.15 -16.69
N ILE A 88 -31.72 -13.75 -15.77
CA ILE A 88 -32.08 -13.30 -14.41
C ILE A 88 -32.40 -11.80 -14.38
N LEU A 89 -31.92 -11.04 -15.37
CA LEU A 89 -32.04 -9.58 -15.44
C LEU A 89 -32.65 -9.17 -16.79
N THR A 90 -33.64 -8.27 -16.78
CA THR A 90 -34.25 -7.76 -18.00
C THR A 90 -33.36 -6.70 -18.68
N ASP A 91 -33.63 -6.43 -19.96
CA ASP A 91 -32.90 -5.42 -20.74
C ASP A 91 -33.01 -4.02 -20.11
N GLU A 92 -34.17 -3.68 -19.53
CA GLU A 92 -34.40 -2.37 -18.93
C GLU A 92 -33.60 -2.17 -17.64
N GLU A 93 -33.55 -3.19 -16.77
CA GLU A 93 -32.83 -3.14 -15.49
C GLU A 93 -31.31 -3.04 -15.70
N PHE A 94 -30.79 -3.72 -16.73
CA PHE A 94 -29.38 -3.67 -17.08
C PHE A 94 -28.95 -2.27 -17.56
N GLU A 95 -29.71 -1.65 -18.47
CA GLU A 95 -29.38 -0.34 -19.04
C GLU A 95 -29.57 0.80 -18.03
N ALA A 96 -30.57 0.71 -17.14
CA ALA A 96 -30.76 1.67 -16.06
C ALA A 96 -29.56 1.70 -15.11
N HIS A 97 -29.06 0.52 -14.72
CA HIS A 97 -27.92 0.41 -13.81
C HIS A 97 -26.60 0.82 -14.48
N LYS A 98 -26.40 0.45 -15.74
CA LYS A 98 -25.23 0.87 -16.53
C LYS A 98 -25.12 2.40 -16.65
N ARG A 99 -26.24 3.10 -16.91
CA ARG A 99 -26.25 4.58 -16.94
C ARG A 99 -25.89 5.19 -15.59
N SER A 100 -26.41 4.65 -14.48
CA SER A 100 -26.05 5.13 -13.14
C SER A 100 -24.55 4.96 -12.82
N LEU A 101 -23.91 3.92 -13.39
CA LEU A 101 -22.49 3.65 -13.19
C LEU A 101 -21.57 4.49 -14.10
N LEU A 102 -22.06 4.93 -15.26
CA LEU A 102 -21.32 5.77 -16.20
C LEU A 102 -21.47 7.27 -15.93
N GLY A 103 -22.46 7.68 -15.13
CA GLY A 103 -22.64 9.07 -14.71
C GLY A 103 -23.34 9.97 -15.72
N ASP A 104 -23.93 9.40 -16.78
CA ASP A 104 -24.67 10.11 -17.83
C ASP A 104 -26.14 10.37 -17.45
N ALA A 105 -26.39 10.85 -16.23
CA ALA A 105 -27.74 11.19 -15.72
C ALA A 105 -27.99 12.71 -15.77
#